data_AF-A0A1F6TRZ5-F1
#
_entry.id   AF-A0A1F6TRZ5-F1
#
_cell.length_a   1.000
_cell.length_b   1.000
_cell.length_c   1.000
_cell.angle_alpha   90.00
_cell.angle_beta   90.00
_cell.angle_gamma   90.00
#
_symmetry.space_group_name_H-M   'P 1'
#
loop_
_entity.id
_entity.type
_entity.pdbx_description
1 polymer ?
#
loop_
_entity_poly.entity_id
_entity_poly.type
_entity_poly.pdbx_seq_one_letter_code
_entity_poly.pdbx_strand_id
1 'polypeptide(L)'
;MYFACFANAAAFLFEADDVTLQIVRDFQREMDGIAKAGLDFVRKYRTTLVDNATVGVFQHDLEAIGAAVSKRMQREEEVLYPLYRTM
;
A
#
# COMPACT_ATOMS: atom_id res chain seq x y z
N MET A 1 0.21 -4.37 7.62
CA MET A 1 1.16 -3.86 8.63
C MET A 1 2.48 -4.63 8.65
N TYR A 2 2.49 -5.97 8.46
CA TYR A 2 3.72 -6.77 8.44
C TYR A 2 4.73 -6.40 7.33
N PHE A 3 4.29 -5.94 6.16
CA PHE A 3 5.18 -5.67 5.02
C PHE A 3 6.06 -4.41 5.14
N ALA A 4 5.52 -3.30 5.65
CA ALA A 4 6.28 -2.05 5.79
C ALA A 4 7.41 -2.17 6.84
N CYS A 5 7.16 -2.95 7.90
CA CYS A 5 8.15 -3.24 8.94
C CYS A 5 9.32 -4.09 8.38
N PHE A 6 9.02 -5.04 7.49
CA PHE A 6 10.02 -5.89 6.86
C PHE A 6 10.96 -5.10 5.94
N ALA A 7 10.42 -4.17 5.14
CA ALA A 7 11.23 -3.36 4.23
C ALA A 7 12.23 -2.45 4.97
N ASN A 8 11.84 -1.93 6.14
CA ASN A 8 12.70 -1.06 6.94
C ASN A 8 13.81 -1.84 7.64
N ALA A 9 13.51 -3.06 8.11
CA ALA A 9 14.51 -3.96 8.67
C ALA A 9 15.53 -4.37 7.60
N ALA A 10 15.10 -4.70 6.38
CA ALA A 10 16.00 -5.06 5.29
C ALA A 10 16.91 -3.90 4.88
N ALA A 11 16.37 -2.70 4.67
CA ALA A 11 17.17 -1.53 4.32
C ALA A 11 18.27 -1.22 5.35
N PHE A 12 17.98 -1.41 6.65
CA PHE A 12 18.92 -1.17 7.73
C PHE A 12 19.92 -2.32 7.95
N LEU A 13 19.51 -3.57 7.70
CA LEU A 13 20.36 -4.75 7.89
C LEU A 13 21.41 -4.94 6.80
N PHE A 14 21.22 -4.37 5.60
CA PHE A 14 22.01 -4.71 4.40
C PHE A 14 22.85 -3.57 3.81
N GLU A 15 23.15 -2.49 4.54
CA GLU A 15 23.95 -1.33 4.05
C GLU A 15 23.53 -0.87 2.65
N ALA A 16 22.21 -0.74 2.44
CA ALA A 16 21.65 -0.45 1.13
C ALA A 16 22.11 0.92 0.58
N ASP A 17 22.41 0.98 -0.72
CA ASP A 17 22.79 2.23 -1.39
C ASP A 17 21.63 3.25 -1.42
N ASP A 18 21.96 4.51 -1.71
CA ASP A 18 21.00 5.62 -1.74
C ASP A 18 19.82 5.37 -2.68
N VAL A 19 20.04 4.63 -3.76
CA VAL A 19 19.01 4.29 -4.76
C VAL A 19 18.01 3.29 -4.16
N THR A 20 18.51 2.22 -3.54
CA THR A 20 17.69 1.21 -2.88
C THR A 20 16.90 1.82 -1.72
N LEU A 21 17.55 2.67 -0.92
CA LEU A 21 16.87 3.41 0.15
C LEU A 21 15.75 4.29 -0.39
N GLN A 22 15.96 4.94 -1.54
CA GLN A 22 14.93 5.74 -2.18
C GLN A 22 13.75 4.90 -2.65
N ILE A 23 14.00 3.76 -3.27
CA ILE A 23 12.96 2.81 -3.70
C ILE A 23 12.14 2.35 -2.48
N VAL A 24 12.79 1.93 -1.40
CA VAL A 24 12.12 1.51 -0.16
C VAL A 24 11.23 2.63 0.40
N ARG A 25 11.75 3.88 0.46
CA ARG A 25 10.98 5.05 0.90
C ARG A 25 9.74 5.30 0.04
N ASP A 26 9.84 5.11 -1.27
CA ASP A 26 8.71 5.33 -2.17
C ASP A 26 7.63 4.24 -1.99
N PHE A 27 8.03 2.99 -1.77
CA PHE A 27 7.08 1.92 -1.38
C PHE A 27 6.42 2.16 -0.01
N GLN A 28 7.13 2.75 0.94
CA GLN A 28 6.56 3.14 2.23
C GLN A 28 5.50 4.23 2.07
N ARG A 29 5.82 5.31 1.35
CA ARG A 29 4.88 6.42 1.09
C ARG A 29 3.61 5.94 0.38
N GLU A 30 3.75 5.05 -0.59
CA GLU A 30 2.61 4.46 -1.27
C GLU A 30 1.74 3.63 -0.32
N MET A 31 2.36 2.82 0.54
CA MET A 31 1.61 2.03 1.53
C MET A 31 0.88 2.92 2.54
N ASP A 32 1.51 4.00 2.98
CA ASP A 32 0.88 5.00 3.87
C ASP A 32 -0.32 5.66 3.20
N GLY A 33 -0.22 5.97 1.90
CA GLY A 33 -1.32 6.49 1.10
C GLY A 33 -2.50 5.51 1.03
N ILE A 34 -2.23 4.22 0.77
CA ILE A 34 -3.25 3.17 0.72
C ILE A 34 -3.90 2.97 2.11
N ALA A 35 -3.09 2.94 3.16
CA ALA A 35 -3.59 2.80 4.53
C ALA A 35 -4.49 3.97 4.92
N LYS A 36 -4.12 5.19 4.55
CA LYS A 36 -4.94 6.39 4.74
C LYS A 36 -6.25 6.28 3.97
N ALA A 37 -6.22 5.91 2.69
CA ALA A 37 -7.43 5.75 1.88
C ALA A 37 -8.39 4.70 2.47
N GLY A 38 -7.87 3.57 2.93
CA GLY A 38 -8.66 2.53 3.61
C GLY A 38 -9.27 3.03 4.93
N LEU A 39 -8.52 3.78 5.73
CA LEU A 39 -9.04 4.36 6.97
C LEU A 39 -10.13 5.40 6.70
N ASP A 40 -9.95 6.24 5.68
CA ASP A 40 -10.92 7.25 5.30
C ASP A 40 -12.21 6.61 4.73
N PHE A 41 -12.10 5.51 3.99
CA PHE A 41 -13.26 4.69 3.58
C PHE A 41 -14.04 4.16 4.78
N VAL A 42 -13.36 3.53 5.74
CA VAL A 42 -14.02 3.02 6.97
C VAL A 42 -14.69 4.15 7.72
N ARG A 43 -14.03 5.32 7.86
CA ARG A 43 -14.60 6.48 8.53
C ARG A 43 -15.86 6.99 7.83
N LYS A 44 -15.83 7.11 6.49
CA LYS A 44 -16.97 7.55 5.67
C LYS A 44 -18.18 6.65 5.88
N TYR A 45 -18.01 5.34 5.72
CA TYR A 45 -19.12 4.39 5.75
C TYR A 45 -19.50 3.88 7.14
N ARG A 46 -18.74 4.23 8.19
CA ARG A 46 -19.18 4.05 9.58
C ARG A 46 -20.34 4.98 9.94
N THR A 47 -20.40 6.17 9.36
CA THR A 47 -21.41 7.19 9.67
C THR A 47 -22.47 7.35 8.58
N THR A 48 -22.20 6.85 7.38
CA THR A 48 -23.11 6.95 6.23
C THR A 48 -23.88 5.64 6.05
N LEU A 49 -25.21 5.72 6.03
CA LEU A 49 -26.05 4.57 5.67
C LEU A 49 -25.85 4.26 4.18
N VAL A 50 -25.54 3.01 3.86
CA VAL A 50 -25.46 2.54 2.46
C VAL A 50 -26.83 2.01 2.07
N ASP A 51 -27.40 2.59 1.03
CA ASP A 51 -28.72 2.26 0.46
C ASP A 51 -28.60 1.98 -1.04
N ASN A 52 -29.73 1.66 -1.70
CA ASN A 52 -29.76 1.37 -3.13
C ASN A 52 -29.26 2.53 -4.00
N ALA A 53 -29.32 3.78 -3.53
CA ALA A 53 -28.83 4.94 -4.27
C ALA A 53 -27.30 5.12 -4.13
N THR A 54 -26.73 4.69 -3.00
CA THR A 54 -25.31 4.93 -2.65
C THR A 54 -24.43 3.69 -2.75
N VAL A 55 -25.01 2.50 -2.91
CA VAL A 55 -24.28 1.23 -3.04
C VAL A 55 -23.27 1.22 -4.20
N GLY A 56 -23.60 1.86 -5.33
CA GLY A 56 -22.66 1.95 -6.46
C GLY A 56 -21.42 2.78 -6.13
N VAL A 57 -21.59 3.87 -5.37
CA VAL A 57 -20.46 4.69 -4.91
C VAL A 57 -19.61 3.92 -3.90
N PHE A 58 -20.26 3.19 -2.98
CA PHE A 58 -19.57 2.32 -2.03
C PHE A 58 -18.71 1.27 -2.74
N GLN A 59 -19.28 0.57 -3.74
CA GLN A 59 -18.56 -0.43 -4.53
C GLN A 59 -17.38 0.19 -5.26
N HIS A 60 -17.58 1.33 -5.93
CA HIS A 60 -16.51 2.02 -6.63
C HIS A 60 -15.36 2.43 -5.69
N ASP A 61 -15.67 3.00 -4.52
CA ASP A 61 -14.64 3.41 -3.55
C ASP A 61 -13.87 2.21 -3.00
N LEU A 62 -14.55 1.08 -2.76
CA LEU A 62 -13.92 -0.16 -2.31
C LEU A 62 -13.04 -0.78 -3.40
N GLU A 63 -13.51 -0.81 -4.64
CA GLU A 63 -12.76 -1.29 -5.81
C GLU A 63 -11.50 -0.46 -6.04
N ALA A 64 -11.57 0.86 -5.87
CA ALA A 64 -10.42 1.75 -6.01
C ALA A 64 -9.32 1.41 -4.99
N ILE A 65 -9.69 1.13 -3.73
CA ILE A 65 -8.73 0.68 -2.70
C ILE A 65 -8.13 -0.68 -3.07
N GLY A 66 -8.97 -1.63 -3.50
CA GLY A 66 -8.52 -2.95 -3.95
C GLY A 66 -7.53 -2.85 -5.12
N ALA A 67 -7.83 -2.01 -6.11
CA ALA A 67 -6.96 -1.76 -7.25
C ALA A 67 -5.60 -1.18 -6.84
N ALA A 68 -5.59 -0.23 -5.88
CA ALA A 68 -4.35 0.33 -5.35
C ALA A 68 -3.49 -0.70 -4.63
N VAL A 69 -4.10 -1.57 -3.82
CA VAL A 69 -3.41 -2.69 -3.16
C VAL A 69 -2.82 -3.66 -4.18
N SER A 70 -3.63 -4.10 -5.15
CA SER A 70 -3.20 -5.05 -6.19
C SER A 70 -2.04 -4.48 -7.03
N LYS A 71 -2.13 -3.22 -7.44
CA LYS A 71 -1.06 -2.54 -8.18
C LYS A 71 0.24 -2.49 -7.37
N ARG A 72 0.13 -2.21 -6.07
CA ARG A 72 1.30 -2.22 -5.19
C ARG A 72 1.92 -3.61 -5.07
N MET A 73 1.11 -4.66 -4.91
CA MET A 73 1.61 -6.05 -4.84
C MET A 73 2.41 -6.43 -6.09
N GLN A 74 1.89 -6.11 -7.28
CA GLN A 74 2.60 -6.34 -8.54
C GLN A 74 3.96 -5.64 -8.57
N ARG A 75 3.99 -4.36 -8.16
CA ARG A 75 5.25 -3.62 -8.07
C ARG A 75 6.22 -4.20 -7.04
N GLU A 76 5.73 -4.71 -5.93
CA GLU A 76 6.59 -5.38 -4.95
C GLU A 76 7.23 -6.63 -5.56
N GLU A 77 6.46 -7.44 -6.27
CA GLU A 77 6.95 -8.64 -6.96
C GLU A 77 7.97 -8.33 -8.06
N GLU A 78 7.75 -7.26 -8.81
CA GLU A 78 8.59 -6.86 -9.95
C GLU A 78 9.84 -6.08 -9.55
N VAL A 79 9.79 -5.31 -8.46
CA VAL A 79 10.84 -4.35 -8.09
C VAL A 79 11.42 -4.64 -6.71
N LEU A 80 10.57 -4.73 -5.68
CA LEU A 80 11.04 -4.77 -4.30
C LEU A 80 11.62 -6.14 -3.92
N TYR A 81 10.94 -7.24 -4.25
CA TYR A 81 11.39 -8.59 -3.90
C TYR A 81 12.67 -9.00 -4.63
N PRO A 82 12.88 -8.66 -5.92
CA PRO A 82 14.16 -8.88 -6.58
C PRO A 82 15.32 -8.21 -5.85
N LEU A 83 15.16 -6.96 -5.39
CA LEU A 83 16.21 -6.25 -4.65
C LEU A 83 16.68 -7.04 -3.43
N TYR A 84 15.76 -7.61 -2.65
CA TYR A 84 16.10 -8.43 -1.48
C TYR A 84 16.66 -9.82 -1.82
N ARG A 85 16.50 -10.31 -3.05
CA ARG A 85 17.07 -11.60 -3.47
C ARG A 85 18.48 -11.47 -4.05
N THR A 86 18.84 -10.28 -4.50
CA THR A 86 20.17 -9.97 -5.06
C THR A 86 21.12 -9.34 -4.06
N MET A 87 20.60 -8.91 -2.90
CA MET A 87 21.39 -8.53 -1.71
C MET A 87 21.73 -9.77 -0.89
#